data_AF-A0A546XI77-F1
#
_entry.id   AF-A0A546XI77-F1
#
_cell.length_a   1.000
_cell.length_b   1.000
_cell.length_c   1.000
_cell.angle_alpha   90.00
_cell.angle_beta   90.00
_cell.angle_gamma   90.00
#
_symmetry.space_group_name_H-M   'P 1'
#
loop_
_entity.id
_entity.type
_entity.pdbx_description
1 polymer ?
#
loop_
_entity_poly.entity_id
_entity_poly.type
_entity_poly.pdbx_seq_one_letter_code
_entity_poly.pdbx_strand_id
1 'polypeptide(L)'
;MKRLTDPAISELMKRPLSERARGFLRHVKLEGGKVDLSILGAAFHILAEECRRCGYLHVTADGDTAKLTGLGQAYLDRLMRAH
;
A
#
# COMPACT_ATOMS: atom_id res chain seq x y z
N MET A 1 -19.52 15.45 18.02
CA MET A 1 -19.51 14.67 16.76
C MET A 1 -18.67 13.41 16.98
N LYS A 2 -19.30 12.24 17.11
CA LYS A 2 -18.59 10.95 17.20
C LYS A 2 -18.00 10.67 15.82
N ARG A 3 -16.67 10.62 15.70
CA ARG A 3 -16.01 10.08 14.49
C ARG A 3 -16.39 8.60 14.45
N LEU A 4 -17.43 8.27 13.69
CA LEU A 4 -17.71 6.90 13.30
C LEU A 4 -16.49 6.45 12.50
N THR A 5 -15.58 5.75 13.19
CA THR A 5 -14.51 5.03 12.54
C THR A 5 -15.20 3.98 11.71
N ASP A 6 -15.34 4.26 10.41
CA ASP A 6 -15.99 3.38 9.46
C ASP A 6 -15.43 1.95 9.65
N PRO A 7 -16.28 0.93 9.83
CA PRO A 7 -15.87 -0.42 10.17
C PRO A 7 -14.91 -1.01 9.12
N ALA A 8 -15.05 -0.63 7.85
CA ALA A 8 -14.10 -1.02 6.80
C ALA A 8 -12.70 -0.47 7.07
N ILE A 9 -12.59 0.67 7.75
CA ILE A 9 -11.32 1.29 8.10
C ILE A 9 -10.69 0.72 9.38
N SER A 10 -11.48 0.15 10.29
CA SER A 10 -10.94 -0.67 11.37
C SER A 10 -10.40 -2.00 10.82
N GLU A 11 -11.08 -2.57 9.82
CA GLU A 11 -10.70 -3.82 9.16
C GLU A 11 -9.42 -3.69 8.31
N LEU A 12 -9.24 -2.55 7.63
CA LEU A 12 -8.00 -2.12 7.00
C LEU A 12 -6.78 -2.23 7.93
N MET A 13 -6.91 -1.76 9.18
CA MET A 13 -5.81 -1.81 10.15
C MET A 13 -5.60 -3.20 10.77
N LYS A 14 -6.53 -4.15 10.56
CA LYS A 14 -6.39 -5.55 11.04
C LYS A 14 -5.46 -6.40 10.18
N ARG A 15 -5.12 -5.97 8.96
CA ARG A 15 -4.11 -6.61 8.11
C ARG A 15 -2.83 -5.79 8.14
N PRO A 16 -2.00 -5.93 9.19
CA PRO A 16 -0.81 -5.12 9.32
C PRO A 16 0.18 -5.50 8.23
N LEU A 17 0.52 -4.53 7.38
CA LEU A 17 1.75 -4.60 6.59
C LEU A 17 2.96 -4.61 7.51
N SER A 18 3.99 -5.34 7.11
CA SER A 18 5.35 -5.23 7.66
C SER A 18 5.85 -3.79 7.54
N GLU A 19 6.78 -3.37 8.41
CA GLU A 19 7.33 -2.00 8.35
C GLU A 19 8.00 -1.71 7.00
N ARG A 20 8.64 -2.73 6.41
CA ARG A 20 9.23 -2.66 5.07
C ARG A 20 8.17 -2.46 4.00
N ALA A 21 7.06 -3.20 4.05
CA ALA A 21 5.95 -3.02 3.12
C ALA A 21 5.28 -1.64 3.28
N ARG A 22 5.15 -1.11 4.49
CA ARG A 22 4.69 0.28 4.72
C ARG A 22 5.67 1.30 4.16
N GLY A 23 6.97 1.07 4.31
CA GLY A 23 8.02 1.90 3.71
C GLY A 23 7.91 1.90 2.19
N PHE A 24 7.74 0.72 1.59
CA PHE A 24 7.53 0.57 0.16
C PHE A 24 6.27 1.28 -0.32
N LEU A 25 5.13 1.08 0.35
CA LEU A 25 3.86 1.73 -0.01
C LEU A 25 3.98 3.26 0.03
N ARG A 26 4.70 3.81 1.02
CA ARG A 26 5.03 5.24 1.07
C ARG A 26 5.89 5.68 -0.10
N HIS A 27 6.90 4.91 -0.47
CA HIS A 27 7.71 5.18 -1.66
C HIS A 27 6.84 5.21 -2.93
N VAL A 28 5.95 4.24 -3.14
CA VAL A 28 5.02 4.23 -4.29
C VAL A 28 4.16 5.50 -4.32
N LYS A 29 3.66 5.99 -3.18
CA LYS A 29 2.91 7.26 -3.11
C LYS A 29 3.78 8.47 -3.48
N LEU A 30 5.05 8.50 -3.05
CA LEU A 30 5.99 9.58 -3.37
C LEU A 30 6.35 9.61 -4.86
N GLU A 31 6.45 8.44 -5.51
CA GLU A 31 6.66 8.30 -6.96
C GLU A 31 5.40 8.59 -7.81
N GLY A 32 4.36 9.21 -7.21
CA GLY A 32 3.13 9.55 -7.91
C GLY A 32 2.11 8.41 -8.01
N GLY A 33 2.25 7.37 -7.18
CA GLY A 33 1.28 6.28 -7.06
C GLY A 33 1.50 5.12 -8.04
N LYS A 34 2.63 5.10 -8.75
CA LYS A 34 2.99 4.02 -9.68
C LYS A 34 4.50 3.81 -9.65
N VAL A 35 4.95 2.55 -9.60
CA VAL A 35 6.36 2.20 -9.71
C VAL A 35 6.56 1.02 -10.66
N ASP A 36 7.73 0.99 -11.27
CA ASP A 36 8.24 -0.12 -12.07
C ASP A 36 9.09 -1.04 -11.18
N LEU A 37 8.60 -2.25 -10.94
CA LEU A 37 9.22 -3.28 -10.12
C LEU A 37 10.42 -3.93 -10.82
N SER A 38 10.45 -3.99 -12.15
CA SER A 38 11.57 -4.54 -12.92
C SER A 38 12.83 -3.71 -12.71
N ILE A 39 12.67 -2.39 -12.54
CA ILE A 39 13.78 -1.47 -12.25
C ILE A 39 14.23 -1.56 -10.78
N LEU A 40 13.28 -1.75 -9.85
CA LEU A 40 13.57 -1.80 -8.41
C LEU A 40 14.20 -3.14 -7.98
N GLY A 41 13.91 -4.23 -8.69
CA GLY A 41 14.50 -5.54 -8.48
C GLY A 41 13.67 -6.49 -7.61
N ALA A 42 14.08 -7.77 -7.59
CA ALA A 42 13.30 -8.90 -7.05
C ALA A 42 12.83 -8.74 -5.59
N ALA A 43 13.60 -8.04 -4.74
CA ALA A 43 13.22 -7.81 -3.34
C ALA A 43 11.94 -6.97 -3.21
N PHE A 44 11.69 -6.06 -4.14
CA PHE A 44 10.50 -5.21 -4.14
C PHE A 44 9.26 -5.94 -4.63
N HIS A 45 9.39 -7.00 -5.43
CA HIS A 45 8.25 -7.85 -5.80
C HIS A 45 7.64 -8.52 -4.57
N ILE A 46 8.45 -8.95 -3.60
CA ILE A 46 7.96 -9.55 -2.35
C ILE A 46 7.13 -8.52 -1.55
N LEU A 47 7.59 -7.28 -1.46
CA LEU A 47 6.89 -6.20 -0.77
C LEU A 47 5.63 -5.78 -1.52
N ALA A 48 5.69 -5.71 -2.85
CA ALA A 48 4.55 -5.42 -3.71
C ALA A 48 3.48 -6.50 -3.57
N GLU A 49 3.87 -7.78 -3.49
CA GLU A 49 2.97 -8.89 -3.26
C GLU A 49 2.28 -8.80 -1.90
N GLU A 50 3.02 -8.47 -0.84
CA GLU A 50 2.44 -8.27 0.49
C GLU A 50 1.38 -7.16 0.48
N CYS A 51 1.70 -6.04 -0.17
CA CYS A 51 0.76 -4.92 -0.35
C CYS A 51 -0.44 -5.31 -1.22
N ARG A 52 -0.24 -6.12 -2.26
CA ARG A 52 -1.28 -6.63 -3.16
C ARG A 52 -2.26 -7.55 -2.42
N ARG A 53 -1.76 -8.47 -1.60
CA ARG A 53 -2.59 -9.38 -0.78
C ARG A 53 -3.49 -8.64 0.20
N CYS A 54 -3.07 -7.44 0.61
CA CYS A 54 -3.87 -6.56 1.46
C CYS A 54 -4.78 -5.60 0.67
N GLY A 55 -4.74 -5.64 -0.67
CA GLY A 55 -5.53 -4.78 -1.55
C GLY A 55 -5.00 -3.36 -1.69
N TYR A 56 -3.79 -3.07 -1.20
CA TYR A 56 -3.21 -1.73 -1.23
C TYR A 56 -2.56 -1.37 -2.55
N LEU A 57 -2.02 -2.37 -3.24
CA LEU A 57 -1.45 -2.23 -4.57
C LEU A 57 -2.19 -3.12 -5.56
N HIS A 58 -2.24 -2.66 -6.80
CA HIS A 58 -2.53 -3.49 -7.96
C HIS A 58 -1.22 -3.72 -8.71
N VAL A 59 -0.84 -4.98 -8.86
CA VAL A 59 0.30 -5.38 -9.69
C VAL A 59 -0.25 -5.85 -11.03
N THR A 60 0.33 -5.36 -12.13
CA THR A 60 -0.04 -5.74 -13.50
C THR A 60 0.20 -7.23 -13.77
N ALA A 61 -0.43 -7.75 -14.82
CA ALA A 61 -0.34 -9.17 -15.16
C ALA A 61 1.09 -9.63 -15.51
N ASP A 62 1.88 -8.72 -16.10
CA ASP A 62 3.32 -8.88 -16.34
C ASP A 62 4.14 -8.93 -15.04
N GLY A 63 3.61 -8.46 -13.91
CA GLY A 63 4.32 -8.43 -12.63
C GLY A 63 5.28 -7.25 -12.48
N ASP A 64 5.42 -6.40 -13.50
CA ASP A 64 6.47 -5.39 -13.61
C ASP A 64 6.01 -4.03 -13.11
N THR A 65 4.71 -3.77 -13.02
CA THR A 65 4.20 -2.47 -12.55
C THR A 65 3.34 -2.63 -11.31
N ALA A 66 3.64 -1.88 -10.26
CA ALA A 66 2.76 -1.71 -9.11
C ALA A 66 2.08 -0.34 -9.12
N LYS A 67 0.76 -0.33 -8.90
CA LYS A 67 -0.07 0.88 -8.83
C LYS A 67 -0.75 0.98 -7.48
N LEU A 68 -0.75 2.18 -6.91
CA LEU A 68 -1.46 2.49 -5.67
C LEU A 68 -2.97 2.46 -5.91
N THR A 69 -3.69 1.72 -5.06
CA THR A 69 -5.16 1.67 -5.09
C THR A 69 -5.74 2.78 -4.21
N GLY A 70 -7.05 3.06 -4.36
CA GLY A 70 -7.76 3.93 -3.42
C GLY A 70 -7.71 3.43 -1.97
N LEU A 71 -7.67 2.12 -1.77
CA LEU A 71 -7.54 1.50 -0.45
C LEU A 71 -6.15 1.76 0.16
N GLY A 72 -5.09 1.60 -0.63
CA GLY A 72 -3.71 1.90 -0.24
C GLY A 72 -3.50 3.38 0.08
N GLN A 73 -4.11 4.25 -0.71
CA GLN A 73 -4.11 5.69 -0.46
C GLN A 73 -4.78 6.03 0.88
N ALA A 74 -5.98 5.51 1.13
CA ALA A 74 -6.70 5.73 2.39
C ALA A 74 -5.93 5.18 3.61
N TYR A 75 -5.29 4.02 3.45
CA TYR A 75 -4.41 3.44 4.47
C TYR A 75 -3.23 4.38 4.79
N LEU A 76 -2.53 4.88 3.78
CA LEU A 76 -1.42 5.82 3.98
C LEU A 76 -1.87 7.15 4.58
N ASP A 77 -2.99 7.71 4.12
CA ASP A 77 -3.51 8.97 4.67
C ASP A 77 -3.87 8.84 6.15
N ARG A 78 -4.33 7.65 6.59
CA ARG A 78 -4.50 7.34 8.01
C ARG A 78 -3.18 7.19 8.75
N LEU A 79 -2.22 6.47 8.18
CA LEU A 79 -0.90 6.26 8.78
C LEU A 79 -0.17 7.60 9.01
N MET A 80 -0.27 8.51 8.03
CA MET A 80 0.37 9.82 8.05
C MET A 80 -0.34 10.85 8.94
N ARG A 81 -1.64 10.70 9.21
CA ARG A 81 -2.39 11.55 10.16
C ARG A 81 -2.19 11.14 11.63
N ALA A 82 -1.59 9.98 11.87
CA ALA A 82 -1.39 9.44 13.22
C ALA A 82 -0.06 9.89 13.86
N HIS A 83 0.72 10.75 13.20
CA HIS A 83 1.98 11.33 13.67
C HIS A 83 1.90 12.85 13.73
#